data_AF-K1Y704-F1
#
_entry.id   AF-K1Y704-F1
#
_cell.length_a   1.000
_cell.length_b   1.000
_cell.length_c   1.000
_cell.angle_alpha   90.00
_cell.angle_beta   90.00
_cell.angle_gamma   90.00
#
_symmetry.space_group_name_H-M   'P 1'
#
loop_
_entity.id
_entity.type
_entity.pdbx_description
1 polymer ?
#
loop_
_entity_poly.entity_id
_entity_poly.type
_entity_poly.pdbx_seq_one_letter_code
_entity_poly.pdbx_strand_id
1 'polypeptide(L)'
;MFQRGHVFLPDNTIAFMQASFIANQYSERARDTVSRAIASHPSLKSLLDVPQSPKHHAEGPYLYDHIELGLASLYAILDGKIDLLAIDEFRSMRGYEAEISELQETIKERAASMEAFLLIHDLGKLQSISFTSSGKGKAHGFPPRYIRASGAFRAELFANYQKLFGKFVHENSQMSLKESYLRFYDEYAIDIHYEGHASALLNSELKNICDCICEERGVRGAEIDLVRSLSLRHDLPLKLFRKSRASLMEIIIACATKDRFDSDDYIDSMQAVMVLDAVFGSRAYKYGVVSVEIDTTKNFLISEHDYAPSKSSRAGKRAEIREKQRVNNILKQAGLDGKTVSQIAEVSPGPKLGELMTEIQSAVRYGSPFFVKSSGEEVLLERIRKARTLFESR
;
A
#
# COMPACT_ATOMS: atom_id res chain seq x y z
N MET A 1 -8.34 -14.73 39.10
CA MET A 1 -9.19 -15.37 38.07
C MET A 1 -9.82 -14.23 37.26
N PHE A 2 -9.09 -13.70 36.27
CA PHE A 2 -9.55 -12.58 35.45
C PHE A 2 -10.40 -13.13 34.30
N GLN A 3 -11.67 -12.72 34.24
CA GLN A 3 -12.57 -13.04 33.14
C GLN A 3 -11.97 -12.55 31.81
N ARG A 4 -12.03 -13.41 30.80
CA ARG A 4 -11.69 -13.11 29.40
C ARG A 4 -12.58 -11.96 28.92
N GLY A 5 -12.06 -10.73 28.97
CA GLY A 5 -12.64 -9.62 28.25
C GLY A 5 -12.47 -9.88 26.76
N HIS A 6 -13.57 -10.14 26.06
CA HIS A 6 -13.62 -9.95 24.62
C HIS A 6 -13.22 -8.50 24.36
N VAL A 7 -12.04 -8.31 23.77
CA VAL A 7 -11.56 -7.00 23.35
C VAL A 7 -12.47 -6.57 22.20
N PHE A 8 -13.39 -5.66 22.51
CA PHE A 8 -14.14 -4.92 21.51
C PHE A 8 -13.14 -4.11 20.69
N LEU A 9 -12.93 -4.49 19.44
CA LEU A 9 -12.28 -3.63 18.46
C LEU A 9 -13.26 -2.49 18.14
N PRO A 10 -12.84 -1.22 18.18
CA PRO A 10 -13.71 -0.12 17.80
C PRO A 10 -14.17 -0.28 16.34
N ASP A 11 -15.44 0.07 16.05
CA ASP A 11 -16.19 -0.11 14.80
C ASP A 11 -15.55 0.48 13.52
N ASN A 12 -14.35 1.03 13.60
CA ASN A 12 -13.65 1.76 12.53
C ASN A 12 -12.60 0.89 11.81
N THR A 13 -12.70 -0.44 11.85
CA THR A 13 -11.64 -1.34 11.29
C THR A 13 -12.15 -2.57 10.53
N ILE A 14 -13.47 -2.74 10.34
CA ILE A 14 -14.01 -3.98 9.75
C ILE A 14 -13.59 -4.13 8.27
N ALA A 15 -13.73 -3.09 7.45
CA ALA A 15 -13.31 -3.13 6.05
C ALA A 15 -11.79 -3.26 5.88
N PHE A 16 -11.02 -2.58 6.74
CA PHE A 16 -9.57 -2.71 6.74
C PHE A 16 -9.10 -4.12 7.19
N MET A 17 -9.80 -4.74 8.14
CA MET A 17 -9.56 -6.13 8.52
C MET A 17 -9.87 -7.10 7.38
N GLN A 18 -10.87 -6.82 6.54
CA GLN A 18 -11.14 -7.58 5.33
C GLN A 18 -10.02 -7.42 4.29
N ALA A 19 -9.54 -6.19 4.06
CA ALA A 19 -8.40 -5.95 3.17
C ALA A 19 -7.13 -6.66 3.67
N SER A 20 -6.89 -6.65 4.98
CA SER A 20 -5.77 -7.38 5.61
C SER A 20 -5.93 -8.90 5.48
N PHE A 21 -7.15 -9.43 5.57
CA PHE A 21 -7.41 -10.85 5.35
C PHE A 21 -7.15 -11.26 3.89
N ILE A 22 -7.56 -10.42 2.94
CA ILE A 22 -7.29 -10.63 1.51
C ILE A 22 -5.77 -10.60 1.26
N ALA A 23 -5.06 -9.62 1.82
CA ALA A 23 -3.60 -9.54 1.70
C ALA A 23 -2.91 -10.81 2.20
N ASN A 24 -3.38 -11.46 3.27
CA ASN A 24 -2.77 -12.71 3.76
C ASN A 24 -2.82 -13.87 2.75
N GLN A 25 -3.73 -13.84 1.76
CA GLN A 25 -3.74 -14.82 0.66
C GLN A 25 -2.54 -14.63 -0.29
N TYR A 26 -1.92 -13.46 -0.24
CA TYR A 26 -0.74 -13.08 -1.03
C TYR A 26 0.58 -13.18 -0.24
N SER A 27 0.53 -13.59 1.03
CA SER A 27 1.72 -13.75 1.87
C SER A 27 2.75 -14.67 1.23
N GLU A 28 2.37 -15.80 0.65
CA GLU A 28 3.32 -16.72 0.00
C GLU A 28 4.10 -16.03 -1.13
N ARG A 29 3.41 -15.30 -2.02
CA ARG A 29 4.03 -14.51 -3.09
C ARG A 29 4.95 -13.42 -2.53
N ALA A 30 4.54 -12.76 -1.45
CA ALA A 30 5.37 -11.76 -0.77
C ALA A 30 6.65 -12.38 -0.19
N ARG A 31 6.54 -13.53 0.51
CA ARG A 31 7.68 -14.25 1.07
C ARG A 31 8.64 -14.72 -0.02
N ASP A 32 8.13 -15.19 -1.16
CA ASP A 32 8.95 -15.59 -2.30
C ASP A 32 9.72 -14.41 -2.88
N THR A 33 9.09 -13.23 -2.98
CA THR A 33 9.76 -12.00 -3.43
C THR A 33 10.88 -11.58 -2.48
N VAL A 34 10.63 -11.60 -1.17
CA VAL A 34 11.68 -11.29 -0.17
C VAL A 34 12.78 -12.35 -0.19
N SER A 35 12.43 -13.63 -0.31
CA SER A 35 13.41 -14.73 -0.36
C SER A 35 14.32 -14.64 -1.58
N ARG A 36 13.77 -14.28 -2.76
CA ARG A 36 14.57 -14.01 -3.96
C ARG A 36 15.49 -12.82 -3.78
N ALA A 37 15.01 -11.73 -3.16
CA ALA A 37 15.86 -10.57 -2.86
C ALA A 37 17.01 -10.94 -1.91
N ILE A 38 16.75 -11.74 -0.86
CA ILE A 38 17.79 -12.24 0.05
C ILE A 38 18.79 -13.15 -0.68
N ALA A 39 18.31 -14.02 -1.59
CA ALA A 39 19.18 -14.89 -2.36
C ALA A 39 20.15 -14.09 -3.26
N SER A 40 19.68 -13.01 -3.88
CA SER A 40 20.51 -12.07 -4.65
C SER A 40 21.44 -11.23 -3.77
N HIS A 41 20.95 -10.79 -2.61
CA HIS A 41 21.67 -9.91 -1.70
C HIS A 41 21.63 -10.46 -0.26
N PRO A 42 22.52 -11.41 0.10
CA PRO A 42 22.48 -12.08 1.40
C PRO A 42 22.58 -11.15 2.61
N SER A 43 23.22 -9.97 2.47
CA SER A 43 23.28 -8.95 3.52
C SER A 43 21.91 -8.43 3.95
N LEU A 44 20.90 -8.49 3.06
CA LEU A 44 19.51 -8.12 3.37
C LEU A 44 18.96 -8.91 4.55
N LYS A 45 19.32 -10.19 4.70
CA LYS A 45 18.78 -11.01 5.80
C LYS A 45 19.00 -10.35 7.16
N SER A 46 20.20 -9.81 7.39
CA SER A 46 20.53 -9.12 8.64
C SER A 46 19.79 -7.78 8.82
N LEU A 47 19.47 -7.10 7.72
CA LEU A 47 18.70 -5.84 7.73
C LEU A 47 17.21 -6.10 7.97
N LEU A 48 16.70 -7.24 7.51
CA LEU A 48 15.30 -7.64 7.66
C LEU A 48 15.00 -8.29 9.02
N ASP A 49 15.99 -8.90 9.66
CA ASP A 49 15.89 -9.46 11.02
C ASP A 49 15.99 -8.39 12.13
N VAL A 50 15.84 -7.11 11.78
CA VAL A 50 15.79 -5.99 12.73
C VAL A 50 14.52 -6.09 13.58
N PRO A 51 14.63 -6.23 14.92
CA PRO A 51 13.49 -6.39 15.81
C PRO A 51 12.71 -5.10 15.90
N GLN A 52 11.39 -5.21 15.97
CA GLN A 52 10.47 -4.09 16.09
C GLN A 52 9.74 -4.10 17.44
N SER A 53 8.99 -3.03 17.73
CA SER A 53 8.11 -2.96 18.90
C SER A 53 6.64 -2.76 18.48
N PRO A 54 5.67 -3.44 19.12
CA PRO A 54 4.26 -3.34 18.77
C PRO A 54 3.69 -1.93 18.78
N LYS A 55 4.26 -1.01 19.56
CA LYS A 55 3.82 0.39 19.63
C LYS A 55 3.70 1.04 18.25
N HIS A 56 4.60 0.71 17.34
CA HIS A 56 4.64 1.23 15.98
C HIS A 56 4.50 0.13 14.92
N HIS A 57 4.82 -1.11 15.28
CA HIS A 57 4.92 -2.25 14.37
C HIS A 57 4.42 -3.54 15.04
N ALA A 58 3.11 -3.75 14.99
CA ALA A 58 2.36 -4.86 15.58
C ALA A 58 2.07 -5.99 14.58
N GLU A 59 2.48 -5.82 13.32
CA GLU A 59 2.40 -6.80 12.25
C GLU A 59 3.27 -8.03 12.52
N GLY A 60 4.45 -7.82 13.13
CA GLY A 60 5.33 -8.91 13.55
C GLY A 60 6.60 -8.41 14.23
N PRO A 61 7.41 -9.34 14.77
CA PRO A 61 8.60 -9.01 15.55
C PRO A 61 9.74 -8.41 14.74
N TYR A 62 9.77 -8.52 13.41
CA TYR A 62 10.91 -8.11 12.59
C TYR A 62 10.50 -7.21 11.42
N LEU A 63 11.46 -6.45 10.88
CA LEU A 63 11.25 -5.65 9.66
C LEU A 63 10.76 -6.49 8.47
N TYR A 64 11.17 -7.75 8.41
CA TYR A 64 10.62 -8.72 7.47
C TYR A 64 9.08 -8.74 7.43
N ASP A 65 8.41 -8.74 8.59
CA ASP A 65 6.96 -8.87 8.69
C ASP A 65 6.23 -7.64 8.13
N HIS A 66 6.79 -6.45 8.35
CA HIS A 66 6.34 -5.18 7.75
C HIS A 66 6.42 -5.21 6.22
N ILE A 67 7.56 -5.64 5.69
CA ILE A 67 7.77 -5.73 4.24
C ILE A 67 6.88 -6.81 3.62
N GLU A 68 6.74 -7.97 4.25
CA GLU A 68 5.82 -9.03 3.80
C GLU A 68 4.40 -8.49 3.68
N LEU A 69 3.90 -7.80 4.70
CA LEU A 69 2.54 -7.29 4.73
C LEU A 69 2.29 -6.19 3.67
N GLY A 70 3.27 -5.29 3.49
CA GLY A 70 3.23 -4.28 2.43
C GLY A 70 3.21 -4.90 1.04
N LEU A 71 4.09 -5.89 0.77
CA LEU A 71 4.15 -6.59 -0.52
C LEU A 71 2.90 -7.42 -0.80
N ALA A 72 2.38 -8.10 0.20
CA ALA A 72 1.16 -8.89 0.08
C ALA A 72 -0.03 -7.98 -0.29
N SER A 73 -0.09 -6.79 0.30
CA SER A 73 -1.10 -5.78 -0.03
C SER A 73 -0.92 -5.20 -1.43
N LEU A 74 0.32 -4.91 -1.85
CA LEU A 74 0.62 -4.49 -3.22
C LEU A 74 0.10 -5.53 -4.22
N TYR A 75 0.42 -6.82 -4.03
CA TYR A 75 -0.03 -7.87 -4.95
C TYR A 75 -1.55 -8.04 -4.97
N ALA A 76 -2.21 -7.91 -3.82
CA ALA A 76 -3.66 -7.93 -3.77
C ALA A 76 -4.30 -6.75 -4.54
N ILE A 77 -3.69 -5.57 -4.53
CA ILE A 77 -4.12 -4.41 -5.33
C ILE A 77 -3.88 -4.66 -6.83
N LEU A 78 -2.71 -5.18 -7.20
CA LEU A 78 -2.36 -5.46 -8.61
C LEU A 78 -3.30 -6.51 -9.23
N ASP A 79 -3.71 -7.50 -8.46
CA ASP A 79 -4.65 -8.54 -8.88
C ASP A 79 -6.12 -8.10 -8.77
N GLY A 80 -6.39 -6.86 -8.36
CA GLY A 80 -7.74 -6.29 -8.24
C GLY A 80 -8.57 -6.88 -7.09
N LYS A 81 -7.93 -7.50 -6.09
CA LYS A 81 -8.60 -8.05 -4.89
C LYS A 81 -8.81 -7.01 -3.81
N ILE A 82 -7.97 -5.98 -3.79
CA ILE A 82 -8.17 -4.78 -2.99
C ILE A 82 -8.51 -3.65 -3.95
N ASP A 83 -9.66 -3.03 -3.72
CA ASP A 83 -10.05 -1.76 -4.32
C ASP A 83 -10.09 -0.69 -3.22
N LEU A 84 -9.31 0.38 -3.36
CA LEU A 84 -9.25 1.45 -2.36
C LEU A 84 -10.61 2.10 -2.12
N LEU A 85 -11.47 2.20 -3.15
CA LEU A 85 -12.83 2.73 -3.00
C LEU A 85 -13.79 1.78 -2.27
N ALA A 86 -13.45 0.49 -2.15
CA ALA A 86 -14.22 -0.48 -1.39
C ALA A 86 -13.91 -0.43 0.12
N ILE A 87 -12.82 0.24 0.52
CA ILE A 87 -12.42 0.41 1.92
C ILE A 87 -13.26 1.55 2.53
N ASP A 88 -13.99 1.26 3.61
CA ASP A 88 -14.95 2.19 4.23
C ASP A 88 -14.35 3.56 4.55
N GLU A 89 -13.13 3.57 5.06
CA GLU A 89 -12.43 4.76 5.49
C GLU A 89 -12.07 5.70 4.32
N PHE A 90 -11.79 5.15 3.13
CA PHE A 90 -11.63 5.90 1.88
C PHE A 90 -12.98 6.23 1.25
N ARG A 91 -13.90 5.27 1.18
CA ARG A 91 -15.27 5.44 0.67
C ARG A 91 -16.04 6.56 1.38
N SER A 92 -15.76 6.78 2.66
CA SER A 92 -16.36 7.86 3.44
C SER A 92 -15.92 9.26 3.01
N MET A 93 -14.83 9.40 2.23
CA MET A 93 -14.34 10.66 1.68
C MET A 93 -15.13 11.06 0.43
N ARG A 94 -16.41 11.41 0.61
CA ARG A 94 -17.28 11.85 -0.49
C ARG A 94 -16.66 13.02 -1.26
N GLY A 95 -16.63 12.93 -2.59
CA GLY A 95 -16.07 13.95 -3.47
C GLY A 95 -14.56 13.78 -3.77
N TYR A 96 -13.92 12.75 -3.21
CA TYR A 96 -12.49 12.42 -3.45
C TYR A 96 -12.33 11.11 -4.24
N GLU A 97 -13.39 10.61 -4.86
CA GLU A 97 -13.39 9.30 -5.52
C GLU A 97 -12.41 9.25 -6.71
N ALA A 98 -12.24 10.37 -7.40
CA ALA A 98 -11.31 10.48 -8.53
C ALA A 98 -9.84 10.42 -8.06
N GLU A 99 -9.50 11.10 -6.98
CA GLU A 99 -8.18 11.13 -6.36
C GLU A 99 -7.82 9.74 -5.78
N ILE A 100 -8.75 9.08 -5.10
CA ILE A 100 -8.55 7.72 -4.58
C ILE A 100 -8.35 6.71 -5.72
N SER A 101 -9.09 6.88 -6.82
CA SER A 101 -8.90 6.07 -8.03
C SER A 101 -7.53 6.33 -8.66
N GLU A 102 -7.12 7.60 -8.80
CA GLU A 102 -5.81 7.96 -9.35
C GLU A 102 -4.67 7.39 -8.48
N LEU A 103 -4.81 7.43 -7.16
CA LEU A 103 -3.87 6.82 -6.22
C LEU A 103 -3.69 5.31 -6.44
N GLN A 104 -4.80 4.57 -6.58
CA GLN A 104 -4.75 3.14 -6.88
C GLN A 104 -4.10 2.87 -8.24
N GLU A 105 -4.40 3.68 -9.25
CA GLU A 105 -3.80 3.53 -10.57
C GLU A 105 -2.30 3.86 -10.55
N THR A 106 -1.86 4.87 -9.79
CA THR A 106 -0.44 5.15 -9.58
C THR A 106 0.30 3.95 -8.98
N ILE A 107 -0.31 3.25 -8.01
CA ILE A 107 0.27 2.01 -7.45
C ILE A 107 0.42 0.95 -8.54
N LYS A 108 -0.58 0.78 -9.42
CA LYS A 108 -0.56 -0.22 -10.50
C LYS A 108 0.43 0.14 -11.61
N GLU A 109 0.41 1.39 -12.07
CA GLU A 109 1.27 1.90 -13.14
C GLU A 109 2.75 1.86 -12.73
N ARG A 110 3.05 2.05 -11.43
CA ARG A 110 4.41 2.03 -10.86
C ARG A 110 4.71 0.78 -10.06
N ALA A 111 4.07 -0.36 -10.38
CA ALA A 111 4.17 -1.60 -9.58
C ALA A 111 5.62 -2.03 -9.26
N ALA A 112 6.53 -1.97 -10.23
CA ALA A 112 7.94 -2.31 -10.04
C ALA A 112 8.64 -1.38 -9.04
N SER A 113 8.38 -0.08 -9.14
CA SER A 113 8.89 0.94 -8.21
C SER A 113 8.31 0.80 -6.80
N MET A 114 7.03 0.45 -6.68
CA MET A 114 6.38 0.19 -5.40
C MET A 114 6.95 -1.07 -4.72
N GLU A 115 7.18 -2.14 -5.50
CA GLU A 115 7.83 -3.35 -5.00
C GLU A 115 9.26 -3.06 -4.53
N ALA A 116 10.04 -2.31 -5.33
CA ALA A 116 11.40 -1.91 -4.95
C ALA A 116 11.39 -1.03 -3.69
N PHE A 117 10.51 -0.02 -3.62
CA PHE A 117 10.33 0.84 -2.45
C PHE A 117 10.09 0.00 -1.17
N LEU A 118 9.13 -0.94 -1.22
CA LEU A 118 8.78 -1.76 -0.07
C LEU A 118 9.97 -2.57 0.45
N LEU A 119 10.78 -3.12 -0.45
CA LEU A 119 11.98 -3.88 -0.08
C LEU A 119 13.10 -3.02 0.55
N ILE A 120 13.14 -1.72 0.25
CA ILE A 120 14.33 -0.90 0.57
C ILE A 120 14.10 0.26 1.55
N HIS A 121 12.87 0.77 1.67
CA HIS A 121 12.59 2.07 2.33
C HIS A 121 13.06 2.13 3.79
N ASP A 122 13.14 0.98 4.44
CA ASP A 122 13.43 0.85 5.87
C ASP A 122 14.77 0.17 6.18
N LEU A 123 15.61 -0.10 5.17
CA LEU A 123 16.89 -0.80 5.38
C LEU A 123 17.87 -0.06 6.30
N GLY A 124 17.66 1.25 6.51
CA GLY A 124 18.42 2.06 7.44
C GLY A 124 18.11 1.83 8.93
N LYS A 125 17.07 1.05 9.27
CA LYS A 125 16.63 0.84 10.67
C LYS A 125 17.73 0.23 11.53
N LEU A 126 18.53 -0.71 11.02
CA LEU A 126 19.61 -1.33 11.79
C LEU A 126 20.68 -0.31 12.25
N GLN A 127 20.94 0.72 11.45
CA GLN A 127 21.97 1.74 11.70
C GLN A 127 21.50 2.84 12.67
N SER A 128 20.20 2.99 12.88
CA SER A 128 19.59 3.99 13.77
C SER A 128 18.83 3.40 14.95
N ILE A 129 18.82 2.08 15.10
CA ILE A 129 18.08 1.39 16.16
C ILE A 129 18.43 1.93 17.55
N SER A 130 17.39 2.18 18.32
CA SER A 130 17.43 2.66 19.69
C SER A 130 16.48 1.83 20.53
N PHE A 131 16.92 1.46 21.73
CA PHE A 131 16.09 0.72 22.69
C PHE A 131 15.75 1.61 23.87
N THR A 132 14.59 1.38 24.46
CA THR A 132 14.23 1.83 25.80
C THR A 132 13.33 0.78 26.44
N SER A 133 13.21 0.80 27.76
CA SER A 133 12.29 -0.10 28.45
C SER A 133 11.75 0.48 29.75
N SER A 134 10.60 -0.07 30.15
CA SER A 134 10.05 0.09 31.50
C SER A 134 9.78 -1.28 32.13
N GLY A 135 9.52 -1.34 33.44
CA GLY A 135 9.17 -2.59 34.11
C GLY A 135 10.22 -3.71 33.96
N LYS A 136 9.79 -4.90 33.52
CA LYS A 136 10.63 -6.10 33.46
C LYS A 136 11.75 -5.98 32.43
N GLY A 137 11.59 -5.24 31.34
CA GLY A 137 12.65 -5.04 30.35
C GLY A 137 13.94 -4.47 30.96
N LYS A 138 13.81 -3.56 31.94
CA LYS A 138 14.96 -3.01 32.67
C LYS A 138 15.74 -4.08 33.44
N ALA A 139 15.04 -5.02 34.05
CA ALA A 139 15.66 -6.13 34.79
C ALA A 139 16.43 -7.09 33.86
N HIS A 140 16.15 -7.05 32.56
CA HIS A 140 16.83 -7.83 31.53
C HIS A 140 17.89 -7.02 30.74
N GLY A 141 18.32 -5.87 31.27
CA GLY A 141 19.44 -5.09 30.73
C GLY A 141 19.08 -4.09 29.64
N PHE A 142 17.79 -3.88 29.35
CA PHE A 142 17.38 -2.84 28.41
C PHE A 142 17.44 -1.44 29.06
N PRO A 143 17.87 -0.41 28.33
CA PRO A 143 18.10 0.92 28.91
C PRO A 143 16.77 1.59 29.34
N PRO A 144 16.79 2.46 30.37
CA PRO A 144 15.58 3.12 30.89
C PRO A 144 15.14 4.36 30.10
N ARG A 145 15.94 4.77 29.10
CA ARG A 145 15.70 5.89 28.18
C ARG A 145 16.16 5.45 26.80
N TYR A 146 15.70 6.12 25.75
CA TYR A 146 16.17 5.83 24.39
C TYR A 146 17.68 6.04 24.31
N ILE A 147 18.40 4.97 24.01
CA ILE A 147 19.83 5.00 23.71
C ILE A 147 20.01 4.42 22.32
N ARG A 148 20.61 5.20 21.42
CA ARG A 148 21.01 4.72 20.11
C ARG A 148 22.07 3.64 20.28
N ALA A 149 21.79 2.45 19.79
CA ALA A 149 22.69 1.32 19.90
C ALA A 149 23.67 1.32 18.73
N SER A 150 24.96 1.14 19.01
CA SER A 150 26.02 1.08 18.00
C SER A 150 27.05 0.00 18.33
N GLY A 151 27.77 -0.48 17.31
CA GLY A 151 28.87 -1.44 17.46
C GLY A 151 28.52 -2.66 18.32
N ALA A 152 29.37 -2.94 19.31
CA ALA A 152 29.19 -4.06 20.24
C ALA A 152 27.92 -3.94 21.11
N PHE A 153 27.55 -2.72 21.52
CA PHE A 153 26.36 -2.50 22.34
C PHE A 153 25.07 -2.83 21.58
N ARG A 154 25.02 -2.52 20.27
CA ARG A 154 23.91 -2.97 19.41
C ARG A 154 23.84 -4.48 19.35
N ALA A 155 24.95 -5.17 19.12
CA ALA A 155 24.98 -6.62 19.04
C ALA A 155 24.52 -7.28 20.36
N GLU A 156 24.93 -6.73 21.50
CA GLU A 156 24.51 -7.17 22.82
C GLU A 156 22.99 -7.03 23.03
N LEU A 157 22.44 -5.84 22.79
CA LEU A 157 20.99 -5.61 22.95
C LEU A 157 20.15 -6.48 22.01
N PHE A 158 20.64 -6.70 20.79
CA PHE A 158 19.98 -7.58 19.81
C PHE A 158 19.95 -9.03 20.29
N ALA A 159 21.10 -9.55 20.72
CA ALA A 159 21.21 -10.91 21.24
C ALA A 159 20.35 -11.11 22.49
N ASN A 160 20.34 -10.11 23.38
CA ASN A 160 19.49 -10.10 24.57
C ASN A 160 18.00 -10.10 24.21
N TYR A 161 17.58 -9.29 23.23
CA TYR A 161 16.19 -9.27 22.75
C TYR A 161 15.79 -10.61 22.16
N GLN A 162 16.58 -11.15 21.22
CA GLN A 162 16.29 -12.43 20.57
C GLN A 162 16.21 -13.58 21.56
N LYS A 163 17.16 -13.63 22.52
CA LYS A 163 17.15 -14.65 23.58
C LYS A 163 15.92 -14.54 24.47
N LEU A 164 15.57 -13.33 24.89
CA LEU A 164 14.44 -13.09 25.79
C LEU A 164 13.11 -13.36 25.10
N PHE A 165 12.95 -12.89 23.87
CA PHE A 165 11.75 -13.14 23.05
C PHE A 165 11.61 -14.62 22.70
N GLY A 166 12.68 -15.28 22.25
CA GLY A 166 12.67 -16.71 21.95
C GLY A 166 12.31 -17.56 23.17
N LYS A 167 12.83 -17.21 24.36
CA LYS A 167 12.42 -17.84 25.62
C LYS A 167 10.94 -17.62 25.89
N PHE A 168 10.44 -16.39 25.76
CA PHE A 168 9.03 -16.07 25.99
C PHE A 168 8.10 -16.85 25.05
N VAL A 169 8.43 -16.93 23.76
CA VAL A 169 7.67 -17.71 22.77
C VAL A 169 7.67 -19.20 23.12
N HIS A 170 8.81 -19.75 23.52
CA HIS A 170 8.90 -21.15 23.93
C HIS A 170 8.06 -21.45 25.18
N GLU A 171 8.11 -20.59 26.20
CA GLU A 171 7.30 -20.72 27.42
C GLU A 171 5.79 -20.52 27.17
N ASN A 172 5.42 -19.87 26.06
CA ASN A 172 4.04 -19.60 25.66
C ASN A 172 3.68 -20.28 24.33
N SER A 173 4.16 -21.51 24.09
CA SER A 173 4.06 -22.21 22.80
C SER A 173 2.62 -22.49 22.31
N GLN A 174 1.61 -22.24 23.14
CA GLN A 174 0.19 -22.39 22.80
C GLN A 174 -0.37 -21.13 22.11
N MET A 175 0.34 -20.00 22.15
CA MET A 175 -0.06 -18.76 21.48
C MET A 175 0.49 -18.71 20.05
N SER A 176 -0.20 -18.01 19.17
CA SER A 176 0.40 -17.64 17.88
C SER A 176 1.58 -16.71 18.08
N LEU A 177 2.55 -16.70 17.14
CA LEU A 177 3.72 -15.81 17.22
C LEU A 177 3.32 -14.34 17.38
N LYS A 178 2.27 -13.91 16.68
CA LYS A 178 1.72 -12.55 16.77
C LYS A 178 1.19 -12.24 18.17
N GLU A 179 0.42 -13.15 18.76
CA GLU A 179 -0.05 -12.99 20.15
C GLU A 179 1.11 -12.98 21.14
N SER A 180 2.09 -13.87 20.98
CA SER A 180 3.31 -13.89 21.81
C SER A 180 4.05 -12.56 21.71
N TYR A 181 4.15 -11.95 20.54
CA TYR A 181 4.81 -10.67 20.34
C TYR A 181 4.11 -9.50 21.05
N LEU A 182 2.78 -9.43 20.96
CA LEU A 182 2.01 -8.40 21.69
C LEU A 182 2.12 -8.59 23.21
N ARG A 183 2.02 -9.83 23.69
CA ARG A 183 2.14 -10.15 25.13
C ARG A 183 3.54 -9.92 25.66
N PHE A 184 4.56 -10.22 24.86
CA PHE A 184 5.95 -9.92 25.18
C PHE A 184 6.14 -8.41 25.40
N TYR A 185 5.58 -7.58 24.53
CA TYR A 185 5.64 -6.13 24.71
C TYR A 185 4.88 -5.65 25.95
N ASP A 186 3.68 -6.17 26.22
CA ASP A 186 2.94 -5.83 27.45
C ASP A 186 3.71 -6.21 28.72
N GLU A 187 4.42 -7.34 28.70
CA GLU A 187 5.13 -7.86 29.87
C GLU A 187 6.48 -7.18 30.10
N TYR A 188 7.28 -7.02 29.06
CA TYR A 188 8.64 -6.50 29.15
C TYR A 188 8.75 -5.02 28.88
N ALA A 189 7.75 -4.41 28.22
CA ALA A 189 7.69 -3.00 27.87
C ALA A 189 9.00 -2.48 27.25
N ILE A 190 9.60 -3.29 26.37
CA ILE A 190 10.76 -2.93 25.56
C ILE A 190 10.26 -2.23 24.31
N ASP A 191 10.64 -0.96 24.15
CA ASP A 191 10.27 -0.14 23.00
C ASP A 191 11.50 0.13 22.13
N ILE A 192 11.31 0.03 20.82
CA ILE A 192 12.35 0.13 19.80
C ILE A 192 11.99 1.28 18.86
N HIS A 193 12.97 2.13 18.56
CA HIS A 193 12.78 3.29 17.70
C HIS A 193 13.96 3.48 16.74
N TYR A 194 13.73 4.15 15.62
CA TYR A 194 14.69 4.25 14.51
C TYR A 194 14.83 5.69 14.00
N GLU A 195 15.13 6.61 14.90
CA GLU A 195 15.23 8.03 14.55
C GLU A 195 16.28 8.25 13.46
N GLY A 196 15.88 8.83 12.33
CA GLY A 196 16.76 9.10 11.20
C GLY A 196 17.16 7.87 10.37
N HIS A 197 16.41 6.76 10.44
CA HIS A 197 16.66 5.57 9.61
C HIS A 197 16.64 5.88 8.10
N ALA A 198 15.71 6.73 7.64
CA ALA A 198 15.63 7.10 6.23
C ALA A 198 16.95 7.70 5.74
N SER A 199 17.52 8.65 6.50
CA SER A 199 18.83 9.24 6.18
C SER A 199 20.00 8.25 6.18
N ALA A 200 19.88 7.11 6.88
CA ALA A 200 20.92 6.08 6.86
C ALA A 200 21.07 5.40 5.49
N LEU A 201 20.03 5.45 4.63
CA LEU A 201 20.09 4.98 3.25
C LEU A 201 21.09 5.77 2.36
N LEU A 202 21.58 6.92 2.84
CA LEU A 202 22.65 7.68 2.18
C LEU A 202 24.03 7.01 2.33
N ASN A 203 24.18 6.03 3.22
CA ASN A 203 25.38 5.22 3.33
C ASN A 203 25.64 4.48 2.00
N SER A 204 26.90 4.44 1.54
CA SER A 204 27.27 3.84 0.25
C SER A 204 26.90 2.36 0.10
N GLU A 205 27.01 1.58 1.18
CA GLU A 205 26.66 0.15 1.17
C GLU A 205 25.15 -0.03 0.95
N LEU A 206 24.33 0.66 1.75
CA LEU A 206 22.88 0.61 1.61
C LEU A 206 22.42 1.18 0.27
N LYS A 207 23.02 2.29 -0.16
CA LYS A 207 22.81 2.88 -1.49
C LYS A 207 22.99 1.83 -2.60
N ASN A 208 24.08 1.08 -2.58
CA ASN A 208 24.36 0.08 -3.61
C ASN A 208 23.35 -1.06 -3.58
N ILE A 209 22.94 -1.52 -2.39
CA ILE A 209 21.90 -2.54 -2.23
C ILE A 209 20.57 -2.03 -2.81
N CYS A 210 20.18 -0.80 -2.50
CA CYS A 210 18.97 -0.17 -3.04
C CYS A 210 18.99 -0.12 -4.57
N ASP A 211 20.11 0.34 -5.16
CA ASP A 211 20.23 0.46 -6.62
C ASP A 211 20.13 -0.92 -7.30
N CYS A 212 20.78 -1.95 -6.74
CA CYS A 212 20.71 -3.31 -7.28
C CYS A 212 19.29 -3.88 -7.21
N ILE A 213 18.60 -3.73 -6.07
CA ILE A 213 17.21 -4.20 -5.91
C ILE A 213 16.28 -3.52 -6.91
N CYS A 214 16.43 -2.20 -7.12
CA CYS A 214 15.67 -1.47 -8.14
C CYS A 214 15.91 -2.06 -9.54
N GLU A 215 17.17 -2.25 -9.93
CA GLU A 215 17.54 -2.78 -11.24
C GLU A 215 17.00 -4.20 -11.48
N GLU A 216 17.06 -5.08 -10.46
CA GLU A 216 16.50 -6.44 -10.51
C GLU A 216 14.98 -6.46 -10.70
N ARG A 217 14.29 -5.39 -10.30
CA ARG A 217 12.84 -5.21 -10.52
C ARG A 217 12.52 -4.46 -11.80
N GLY A 218 13.53 -4.15 -12.60
CA GLY A 218 13.37 -3.45 -13.88
C GLY A 218 13.18 -1.94 -13.75
N VAL A 219 13.37 -1.38 -12.54
CA VAL A 219 13.38 0.07 -12.30
C VAL A 219 14.70 0.63 -12.80
N ARG A 220 14.68 1.69 -13.63
CA ARG A 220 15.88 2.20 -14.31
C ARG A 220 15.97 3.72 -14.33
N GLY A 221 17.19 4.24 -14.39
CA GLY A 221 17.47 5.67 -14.61
C GLY A 221 16.82 6.56 -13.56
N ALA A 222 16.11 7.60 -14.01
CA ALA A 222 15.45 8.58 -13.14
C ALA A 222 14.40 7.96 -12.20
N GLU A 223 13.88 6.76 -12.51
CA GLU A 223 12.94 6.07 -11.63
C GLU A 223 13.63 5.49 -10.38
N ILE A 224 14.91 5.07 -10.49
CA ILE A 224 15.71 4.67 -9.33
C ILE A 224 15.88 5.89 -8.40
N ASP A 225 16.20 7.05 -8.96
CA ASP A 225 16.34 8.29 -8.19
C ASP A 225 15.03 8.67 -7.49
N LEU A 226 13.89 8.48 -8.16
CA LEU A 226 12.57 8.69 -7.58
C LEU A 226 12.34 7.74 -6.40
N VAL A 227 12.49 6.41 -6.58
CA VAL A 227 12.30 5.42 -5.51
C VAL A 227 13.18 5.75 -4.30
N ARG A 228 14.44 6.14 -4.52
CA ARG A 228 15.33 6.56 -3.44
C ARG A 228 14.84 7.81 -2.73
N SER A 229 14.40 8.82 -3.49
CA SER A 229 13.87 10.05 -2.89
C SER A 229 12.63 9.78 -2.05
N LEU A 230 11.74 8.91 -2.53
CA LEU A 230 10.57 8.43 -1.79
C LEU A 230 11.01 7.71 -0.51
N SER A 231 11.92 6.74 -0.59
CA SER A 231 12.47 6.04 0.58
C SER A 231 13.12 6.97 1.60
N LEU A 232 13.84 8.01 1.16
CA LEU A 232 14.47 8.99 2.05
C LEU A 232 13.47 9.91 2.76
N ARG A 233 12.24 10.03 2.25
CA ARG A 233 11.25 11.03 2.70
C ARG A 233 9.88 10.43 3.03
N HIS A 234 9.73 9.12 3.02
CA HIS A 234 8.45 8.45 3.26
C HIS A 234 7.85 8.80 4.64
N ASP A 235 8.69 9.13 5.63
CA ASP A 235 8.23 9.54 6.97
C ASP A 235 7.81 11.01 7.07
N LEU A 236 8.04 11.81 6.03
CA LEU A 236 7.76 13.25 6.03
C LEU A 236 6.25 13.53 6.00
N PRO A 237 5.44 12.91 5.12
CA PRO A 237 3.99 13.11 5.14
C PRO A 237 3.35 12.73 6.48
N LEU A 238 3.84 11.67 7.15
CA LEU A 238 3.41 11.27 8.50
C LEU A 238 3.58 12.38 9.56
N LYS A 239 4.56 13.27 9.36
CA LYS A 239 4.82 14.41 10.24
C LYS A 239 3.99 15.63 9.83
N LEU A 240 3.89 15.91 8.54
CA LEU A 240 3.24 17.10 8.00
C LEU A 240 1.71 17.02 8.07
N PHE A 241 1.14 15.88 7.68
CA PHE A 241 -0.30 15.73 7.43
C PHE A 241 -1.04 14.95 8.52
N ARG A 242 -0.60 15.09 9.79
CA ARG A 242 -1.41 14.65 10.94
C ARG A 242 -2.79 15.34 11.00
N LYS A 243 -2.92 16.47 10.30
CA LYS A 243 -4.15 17.20 10.00
C LYS A 243 -4.06 17.72 8.56
N SER A 244 -5.20 17.84 7.87
CA SER A 244 -5.24 18.48 6.56
C SER A 244 -4.77 19.95 6.65
N ARG A 245 -3.81 20.31 5.80
CA ARG A 245 -3.17 21.63 5.70
C ARG A 245 -2.58 21.84 4.29
N ALA A 246 -3.34 22.48 3.42
CA ALA A 246 -2.94 22.77 2.03
C ALA A 246 -1.58 23.45 1.90
N SER A 247 -1.24 24.41 2.78
CA SER A 247 0.04 25.14 2.70
C SER A 247 1.28 24.25 2.90
N LEU A 248 1.14 23.08 3.52
CA LEU A 248 2.27 22.15 3.70
C LEU A 248 2.63 21.40 2.40
N MET A 249 1.78 21.46 1.38
CA MET A 249 2.09 20.92 0.04
C MET A 249 3.33 21.59 -0.57
N GLU A 250 3.58 22.86 -0.26
CA GLU A 250 4.78 23.59 -0.72
C GLU A 250 6.07 22.91 -0.26
N ILE A 251 6.07 22.24 0.89
CA ILE A 251 7.24 21.50 1.39
C ILE A 251 7.50 20.26 0.54
N ILE A 252 6.45 19.54 0.14
CA ILE A 252 6.55 18.37 -0.74
C ILE A 252 7.01 18.80 -2.14
N ILE A 253 6.43 19.87 -2.68
CA ILE A 253 6.82 20.47 -3.97
C ILE A 253 8.28 20.92 -3.96
N ALA A 254 8.74 21.56 -2.87
CA ALA A 254 10.13 21.96 -2.72
C ALA A 254 11.07 20.74 -2.69
N CYS A 255 10.66 19.62 -2.08
CA CYS A 255 11.42 18.38 -2.12
C CYS A 255 11.51 17.80 -3.53
N ALA A 256 10.39 17.73 -4.25
CA ALA A 256 10.34 17.26 -5.64
C ALA A 256 11.23 18.12 -6.54
N THR A 257 11.11 19.44 -6.43
CA THR A 257 11.89 20.41 -7.21
C THR A 257 13.39 20.29 -6.94
N LYS A 258 13.78 20.15 -5.66
CA LYS A 258 15.19 19.97 -5.26
C LYS A 258 15.79 18.72 -5.90
N ASP A 259 15.02 17.65 -5.97
CA ASP A 259 15.44 16.38 -6.55
C ASP A 259 15.17 16.30 -8.07
N ARG A 260 14.67 17.39 -8.69
CA ARG A 260 14.40 17.57 -10.12
C ARG A 260 13.31 16.64 -10.68
N PHE A 261 12.29 16.36 -9.87
CA PHE A 261 11.09 15.66 -10.32
C PHE A 261 9.97 16.62 -10.70
N ASP A 262 9.10 16.15 -11.59
CA ASP A 262 7.77 16.76 -11.73
C ASP A 262 7.03 16.65 -10.38
N SER A 263 6.46 17.76 -9.93
CA SER A 263 5.87 17.82 -8.59
C SER A 263 4.57 17.04 -8.49
N ASP A 264 3.77 16.98 -9.57
CA ASP A 264 2.52 16.24 -9.58
C ASP A 264 2.82 14.72 -9.48
N ASP A 265 3.73 14.22 -10.33
CA ASP A 265 4.14 12.81 -10.33
C ASP A 265 4.80 12.38 -9.00
N TYR A 266 5.58 13.28 -8.39
CA TYR A 266 6.23 13.02 -7.11
C TYR A 266 5.21 12.93 -5.97
N ILE A 267 4.22 13.82 -5.94
CA ILE A 267 3.14 13.79 -4.94
C ILE A 267 2.33 12.51 -5.08
N ASP A 268 1.95 12.13 -6.31
CA ASP A 268 1.18 10.90 -6.55
C ASP A 268 1.95 9.66 -6.08
N SER A 269 3.25 9.61 -6.38
CA SER A 269 4.12 8.53 -5.95
C SER A 269 4.33 8.52 -4.44
N MET A 270 4.43 9.70 -3.80
CA MET A 270 4.55 9.83 -2.35
C MET A 270 3.27 9.38 -1.63
N GLN A 271 2.09 9.71 -2.16
CA GLN A 271 0.82 9.21 -1.64
C GLN A 271 0.70 7.69 -1.81
N ALA A 272 1.14 7.15 -2.95
CA ALA A 272 1.14 5.70 -3.22
C ALA A 272 2.00 4.94 -2.21
N VAL A 273 3.23 5.38 -1.96
CA VAL A 273 4.10 4.74 -0.95
C VAL A 273 3.53 4.91 0.46
N MET A 274 2.91 6.05 0.77
CA MET A 274 2.24 6.28 2.06
C MET A 274 1.09 5.29 2.30
N VAL A 275 0.29 4.99 1.27
CA VAL A 275 -0.75 3.96 1.35
C VAL A 275 -0.13 2.60 1.61
N LEU A 276 0.90 2.21 0.87
CA LEU A 276 1.50 0.89 1.01
C LEU A 276 2.22 0.71 2.35
N ASP A 277 2.93 1.73 2.84
CA ASP A 277 3.72 1.69 4.07
C ASP A 277 2.87 1.89 5.33
N ALA A 278 2.17 3.03 5.45
CA ALA A 278 1.48 3.40 6.68
C ALA A 278 0.09 2.77 6.83
N VAL A 279 -0.65 2.64 5.71
CA VAL A 279 -2.01 2.07 5.73
C VAL A 279 -1.92 0.56 5.70
N PHE A 280 -1.22 0.00 4.71
CA PHE A 280 -1.20 -1.45 4.51
C PHE A 280 -0.05 -2.18 5.21
N GLY A 281 1.17 -1.63 5.27
CA GLY A 281 2.34 -2.28 5.86
C GLY A 281 2.43 -2.18 7.38
N SER A 282 1.98 -1.06 7.97
CA SER A 282 2.20 -0.76 9.39
C SER A 282 0.98 -1.07 10.26
N ARG A 283 1.21 -1.59 11.48
CA ARG A 283 0.18 -1.74 12.52
C ARG A 283 0.67 -1.15 13.84
N ALA A 284 -0.11 -0.28 14.47
CA ALA A 284 0.23 0.25 15.79
C ALA A 284 -0.56 -0.49 16.88
N TYR A 285 0.09 -0.85 17.98
CA TYR A 285 -0.57 -1.45 19.15
C TYR A 285 -0.53 -0.49 20.35
N LYS A 286 -1.70 -0.20 20.90
CA LYS A 286 -1.86 0.66 22.06
C LYS A 286 -3.06 0.21 22.91
N TYR A 287 -2.82 0.01 24.20
CA TYR A 287 -3.85 -0.35 25.18
C TYR A 287 -4.71 -1.58 24.79
N GLY A 288 -4.06 -2.65 24.29
CA GLY A 288 -4.78 -3.86 23.88
C GLY A 288 -5.40 -3.81 22.49
N VAL A 289 -5.29 -2.68 21.78
CA VAL A 289 -5.91 -2.48 20.47
C VAL A 289 -4.83 -2.31 19.40
N VAL A 290 -5.01 -3.01 18.28
CA VAL A 290 -4.21 -2.82 17.05
C VAL A 290 -4.98 -1.90 16.11
N SER A 291 -4.32 -0.87 15.59
CA SER A 291 -4.89 0.13 14.68
C SER A 291 -3.97 0.38 13.48
N VAL A 292 -4.51 1.05 12.47
CA VAL A 292 -3.77 1.46 11.26
C VAL A 292 -3.75 2.97 11.12
N GLU A 293 -2.71 3.50 10.48
CA GLU A 293 -2.55 4.94 10.26
C GLU A 293 -3.12 5.32 8.89
N ILE A 294 -4.44 5.50 8.83
CA ILE A 294 -5.11 5.93 7.60
C ILE A 294 -5.36 7.44 7.56
N ASP A 295 -5.57 8.07 8.71
CA ASP A 295 -5.97 9.48 8.79
C ASP A 295 -4.93 10.41 8.17
N THR A 296 -3.64 10.11 8.35
CA THR A 296 -2.59 10.92 7.73
C THR A 296 -2.64 10.86 6.20
N THR A 297 -2.88 9.69 5.61
CA THR A 297 -3.06 9.55 4.15
C THR A 297 -4.28 10.33 3.67
N LYS A 298 -5.41 10.24 4.39
CA LYS A 298 -6.62 11.02 4.06
C LYS A 298 -6.36 12.52 4.11
N ASN A 299 -5.69 12.98 5.17
CA ASN A 299 -5.31 14.38 5.33
C ASN A 299 -4.36 14.85 4.24
N PHE A 300 -3.45 14.00 3.76
CA PHE A 300 -2.55 14.32 2.66
C PHE A 300 -3.32 14.52 1.36
N LEU A 301 -4.25 13.62 1.02
CA LEU A 301 -5.16 13.76 -0.13
C LEU A 301 -6.00 15.04 -0.06
N ILE A 302 -6.61 15.33 1.09
CA ILE A 302 -7.40 16.56 1.29
C ILE A 302 -6.52 17.80 1.12
N SER A 303 -5.30 17.79 1.67
CA SER A 303 -4.38 18.93 1.58
C SER A 303 -3.98 19.22 0.14
N GLU A 304 -3.75 18.18 -0.66
CA GLU A 304 -3.46 18.35 -2.08
C GLU A 304 -4.66 18.91 -2.84
N HIS A 305 -5.85 18.35 -2.61
CA HIS A 305 -7.07 18.82 -3.25
C HIS A 305 -7.31 20.31 -2.98
N ASP A 306 -7.17 20.72 -1.72
CA ASP A 306 -7.36 22.12 -1.30
C ASP A 306 -6.27 23.04 -1.86
N TYR A 307 -5.05 22.53 -2.07
CA TYR A 307 -3.93 23.28 -2.64
C TYR A 307 -4.06 23.47 -4.16
N ALA A 308 -4.47 22.42 -4.88
CA ALA A 308 -4.57 22.42 -6.34
C ALA A 308 -5.89 21.79 -6.83
N PRO A 309 -7.07 22.44 -6.65
CA PRO A 309 -8.37 21.88 -7.03
C PRO A 309 -8.50 21.54 -8.52
N SER A 310 -7.74 22.23 -9.38
CA SER A 310 -7.71 21.96 -10.82
C SER A 310 -7.13 20.58 -11.18
N LYS A 311 -6.32 19.98 -10.29
CA LYS A 311 -5.81 18.61 -10.44
C LYS A 311 -6.94 17.59 -10.34
N SER A 312 -7.87 17.76 -9.40
CA SER A 312 -9.07 16.93 -9.26
C SER A 312 -9.89 16.87 -10.56
N SER A 313 -10.07 18.02 -11.24
CA SER A 313 -10.76 18.04 -12.54
C SER A 313 -10.01 17.27 -13.64
N ARG A 314 -8.66 17.31 -13.64
CA ARG A 314 -7.83 16.52 -14.56
C ARG A 314 -7.91 15.03 -14.25
N ALA A 315 -7.86 14.66 -12.97
CA ALA A 315 -8.02 13.29 -12.48
C ALA A 315 -9.37 12.70 -12.91
N GLY A 316 -10.47 13.45 -12.71
CA GLY A 316 -11.81 13.06 -13.15
C GLY A 316 -11.90 12.82 -14.67
N LYS A 317 -11.29 13.71 -15.48
CA LYS A 317 -11.22 13.51 -16.94
C LYS A 317 -10.42 12.26 -17.33
N ARG A 318 -9.30 11.99 -16.67
CA ARG A 318 -8.50 10.78 -16.89
C ARG A 318 -9.29 9.53 -16.52
N ALA A 319 -9.99 9.55 -15.37
CA ALA A 319 -10.86 8.45 -14.94
C ALA A 319 -11.97 8.19 -15.96
N GLU A 320 -12.63 9.23 -16.48
CA GLU A 320 -13.66 9.11 -17.51
C GLU A 320 -13.10 8.50 -18.81
N ILE A 321 -11.94 8.97 -19.28
CA ILE A 321 -11.28 8.44 -20.47
C ILE A 321 -10.93 6.95 -20.28
N ARG A 322 -10.38 6.57 -19.12
CA ARG A 322 -10.03 5.18 -18.81
C ARG A 322 -11.26 4.29 -18.74
N GLU A 323 -12.31 4.75 -18.07
CA GLU A 323 -13.58 4.01 -17.97
C GLU A 323 -14.21 3.83 -19.36
N LYS A 324 -14.12 4.84 -20.24
CA LYS A 324 -14.51 4.71 -21.65
C LYS A 324 -13.64 3.69 -22.40
N GLN A 325 -12.33 3.71 -22.23
CA GLN A 325 -11.42 2.73 -22.85
C GLN A 325 -11.69 1.31 -22.34
N ARG A 326 -11.92 1.13 -21.04
CA ARG A 326 -12.26 -0.15 -20.41
C ARG A 326 -13.52 -0.74 -21.02
N VAL A 327 -14.59 0.04 -21.08
CA VAL A 327 -15.85 -0.41 -21.70
C VAL A 327 -15.66 -0.72 -23.18
N ASN A 328 -14.93 0.11 -23.92
CA ASN A 328 -14.63 -0.19 -25.32
C ASN A 328 -13.85 -1.51 -25.50
N ASN A 329 -12.92 -1.82 -24.59
CA ASN A 329 -12.20 -3.09 -24.60
C ASN A 329 -13.11 -4.28 -24.28
N ILE A 330 -14.01 -4.15 -23.30
CA ILE A 330 -15.01 -5.18 -22.97
C ILE A 330 -15.94 -5.43 -24.16
N LEU A 331 -16.46 -4.35 -24.76
CA LEU A 331 -17.29 -4.44 -25.96
C LEU A 331 -16.53 -5.15 -27.09
N LYS A 332 -15.27 -4.77 -27.35
CA LYS A 332 -14.44 -5.42 -28.36
C LYS A 332 -14.24 -6.93 -28.08
N GLN A 333 -13.97 -7.31 -26.84
CA GLN A 333 -13.83 -8.73 -26.43
C GLN A 333 -15.13 -9.53 -26.59
N ALA A 334 -16.28 -8.87 -26.42
CA ALA A 334 -17.59 -9.45 -26.68
C ALA A 334 -17.99 -9.43 -28.17
N GLY A 335 -17.15 -8.86 -29.05
CA GLY A 335 -17.47 -8.69 -30.47
C GLY A 335 -18.51 -7.61 -30.72
N LEU A 336 -18.56 -6.57 -29.89
CA LEU A 336 -19.43 -5.40 -29.97
C LEU A 336 -18.62 -4.14 -30.33
N ASP A 337 -17.56 -4.26 -31.13
CA ASP A 337 -16.93 -3.08 -31.73
C ASP A 337 -17.83 -2.50 -32.84
N GLY A 338 -17.66 -1.21 -33.15
CA GLY A 338 -18.56 -0.50 -34.07
C GLY A 338 -18.65 -1.11 -35.47
N LYS A 339 -17.58 -1.74 -35.98
CA LYS A 339 -17.61 -2.41 -37.28
C LYS A 339 -18.45 -3.68 -37.21
N THR A 340 -18.26 -4.47 -36.17
CA THR A 340 -19.01 -5.70 -35.97
C THR A 340 -20.49 -5.43 -35.71
N VAL A 341 -20.82 -4.42 -34.89
CA VAL A 341 -22.21 -4.01 -34.64
C VAL A 341 -22.87 -3.49 -35.92
N SER A 342 -22.16 -2.68 -36.71
CA SER A 342 -22.63 -2.19 -38.02
C SER A 342 -23.02 -3.34 -38.96
N GLN A 343 -22.23 -4.43 -38.97
CA GLN A 343 -22.50 -5.61 -39.78
C GLN A 343 -23.69 -6.42 -39.26
N ILE A 344 -23.77 -6.65 -37.94
CA ILE A 344 -24.85 -7.45 -37.33
C ILE A 344 -26.20 -6.74 -37.44
N ALA A 345 -26.22 -5.44 -37.18
CA ALA A 345 -27.45 -4.64 -37.18
C ALA A 345 -27.82 -4.10 -38.58
N GLU A 346 -26.95 -4.34 -39.58
CA GLU A 346 -27.08 -3.79 -40.94
C GLU A 346 -27.23 -2.25 -40.95
N VAL A 347 -26.52 -1.57 -40.03
CA VAL A 347 -26.55 -0.11 -39.89
C VAL A 347 -25.24 0.48 -40.41
N SER A 348 -25.33 1.37 -41.40
CA SER A 348 -24.16 2.08 -41.94
C SER A 348 -23.50 3.01 -40.90
N PRO A 349 -22.19 3.27 -41.01
CA PRO A 349 -21.50 4.26 -40.17
C PRO A 349 -22.19 5.62 -40.20
N GLY A 350 -22.48 6.19 -39.03
CA GLY A 350 -23.15 7.48 -38.89
C GLY A 350 -23.85 7.65 -37.54
N PRO A 351 -24.68 8.70 -37.38
CA PRO A 351 -25.37 9.01 -36.12
C PRO A 351 -26.18 7.84 -35.55
N LYS A 352 -26.90 7.10 -36.41
CA LYS A 352 -27.70 5.93 -36.01
C LYS A 352 -26.85 4.80 -35.40
N LEU A 353 -25.66 4.56 -35.94
CA LEU A 353 -24.72 3.60 -35.35
C LEU A 353 -24.21 4.13 -33.99
N GLY A 354 -23.98 5.44 -33.87
CA GLY A 354 -23.61 6.07 -32.60
C GLY A 354 -24.68 5.92 -31.51
N GLU A 355 -25.95 6.12 -31.86
CA GLU A 355 -27.10 5.89 -30.98
C GLU A 355 -27.18 4.44 -30.53
N LEU A 356 -27.11 3.50 -31.49
CA LEU A 356 -27.10 2.06 -31.22
C LEU A 356 -25.94 1.66 -30.29
N MET A 357 -24.74 2.18 -30.53
CA MET A 357 -23.58 1.93 -29.66
C MET A 357 -23.78 2.49 -28.25
N THR A 358 -24.48 3.61 -28.11
CA THR A 358 -24.81 4.22 -26.81
C THR A 358 -25.83 3.36 -26.05
N GLU A 359 -26.84 2.83 -26.73
CA GLU A 359 -27.81 1.90 -26.15
C GLU A 359 -27.14 0.59 -25.70
N ILE A 360 -26.26 0.02 -26.54
CA ILE A 360 -25.45 -1.15 -26.18
C ILE A 360 -24.60 -0.86 -24.93
N GLN A 361 -23.93 0.29 -24.88
CA GLN A 361 -23.13 0.70 -23.71
C GLN A 361 -24.00 0.82 -22.45
N SER A 362 -25.19 1.41 -22.57
CA SER A 362 -26.13 1.56 -21.45
C SER A 362 -26.64 0.21 -20.95
N ALA A 363 -26.95 -0.71 -21.87
CA ALA A 363 -27.38 -2.06 -21.53
C ALA A 363 -26.27 -2.86 -20.81
N VAL A 364 -25.01 -2.70 -21.22
CA VAL A 364 -23.87 -3.34 -20.56
C VAL A 364 -23.58 -2.73 -19.19
N ARG A 365 -23.57 -1.40 -19.08
CA ARG A 365 -23.19 -0.69 -17.83
C ARG A 365 -24.26 -0.73 -16.75
N TYR A 366 -25.51 -0.47 -17.14
CA TYR A 366 -26.60 -0.20 -16.20
C TYR A 366 -27.65 -1.30 -16.21
N GLY A 367 -27.50 -2.30 -17.09
CA GLY A 367 -28.51 -3.32 -17.30
C GLY A 367 -29.79 -2.77 -17.89
N SER A 368 -29.72 -1.62 -18.56
CA SER A 368 -30.85 -0.99 -19.24
C SER A 368 -31.47 -1.98 -20.23
N PRO A 369 -32.81 -2.01 -20.35
CA PRO A 369 -33.46 -2.77 -21.41
C PRO A 369 -32.91 -2.36 -22.77
N PHE A 370 -32.51 -3.34 -23.58
CA PHE A 370 -32.04 -3.13 -24.94
C PHE A 370 -33.12 -3.58 -25.91
N PHE A 371 -33.61 -2.66 -26.75
CA PHE A 371 -34.66 -2.93 -27.72
C PHE A 371 -34.24 -2.40 -29.08
N VAL A 372 -33.87 -3.28 -29.98
CA VAL A 372 -33.49 -2.90 -31.34
C VAL A 372 -34.19 -3.79 -32.32
N LYS A 373 -35.07 -3.20 -33.14
CA LYS A 373 -35.67 -3.89 -34.29
C LYS A 373 -34.63 -3.97 -35.42
N SER A 374 -33.67 -4.88 -35.30
CA SER A 374 -32.71 -5.19 -36.36
C SER A 374 -32.70 -6.69 -36.67
N SER A 375 -32.23 -7.03 -37.88
CA SER A 375 -32.08 -8.40 -38.37
C SER A 375 -31.12 -9.26 -37.51
N GLY A 376 -30.32 -8.64 -36.64
CA GLY A 376 -29.35 -9.29 -35.75
C GLY A 376 -29.65 -9.15 -34.25
N GLU A 377 -30.88 -8.84 -33.85
CA GLU A 377 -31.25 -8.56 -32.46
C GLU A 377 -30.80 -9.66 -31.48
N GLU A 378 -31.08 -10.94 -31.76
CA GLU A 378 -30.69 -12.05 -30.89
C GLU A 378 -29.17 -12.16 -30.71
N VAL A 379 -28.41 -11.93 -31.80
CA VAL A 379 -26.94 -11.97 -31.77
C VAL A 379 -26.37 -10.81 -30.95
N LEU A 380 -26.97 -9.63 -31.05
CA LEU A 380 -26.59 -8.48 -30.23
C LEU A 380 -26.90 -8.73 -28.75
N LEU A 381 -28.09 -9.24 -28.44
CA LEU A 381 -28.49 -9.55 -27.07
C LEU A 381 -27.53 -10.55 -26.41
N GLU A 382 -27.14 -11.60 -27.14
CA GLU A 382 -26.20 -12.59 -26.62
C GLU A 382 -24.82 -11.99 -26.34
N ARG A 383 -24.32 -11.16 -27.26
CA ARG A 383 -23.04 -10.46 -27.05
C ARG A 383 -23.11 -9.41 -25.93
N ILE A 384 -24.26 -8.75 -25.75
CA ILE A 384 -24.51 -7.82 -24.65
C ILE A 384 -24.47 -8.57 -23.32
N ARG A 385 -25.12 -9.74 -23.22
CA ARG A 385 -25.03 -10.59 -22.01
C ARG A 385 -23.59 -10.97 -21.72
N LYS A 386 -22.84 -11.43 -22.72
CA LYS A 386 -21.41 -11.74 -22.58
C LYS A 386 -20.60 -10.53 -22.10
N ALA A 387 -20.80 -9.36 -22.71
CA ALA A 387 -20.13 -8.13 -22.32
C ALA A 387 -20.48 -7.72 -20.87
N ARG A 388 -21.73 -7.89 -20.47
CA ARG A 388 -22.19 -7.63 -19.11
C ARG A 388 -21.57 -8.58 -18.10
N THR A 389 -21.52 -9.87 -18.39
CA THR A 389 -20.80 -10.83 -17.53
C THR A 389 -19.33 -10.46 -17.40
N LEU A 390 -18.66 -10.06 -18.50
CA LEU A 390 -17.28 -9.57 -18.46
C LEU A 390 -17.13 -8.30 -17.61
N PHE A 391 -18.11 -7.39 -17.70
CA PHE A 391 -18.16 -6.15 -16.94
C PHE A 391 -18.41 -6.39 -15.44
N GLU A 392 -19.22 -7.38 -15.08
CA GLU A 392 -19.53 -7.76 -13.68
C GLU A 392 -18.46 -8.67 -13.05
N SER A 393 -17.69 -9.39 -13.87
CA SER A 393 -16.63 -10.32 -13.42
C SER A 393 -15.29 -9.64 -13.10
N ARG A 394 -15.18 -8.32 -13.33
CA ARG A 394 -13.97 -7.51 -13.14
C ARG A 394 -14.33 -6.25 -12.38
#